data_AF-A0A447PYQ1-F1
#
_entry.id   AF-A0A447PYQ1-F1
#
_cell.length_a   1.000
_cell.length_b   1.000
_cell.length_c   1.000
_cell.angle_alpha   90.00
_cell.angle_beta   90.00
_cell.angle_gamma   90.00
#
_symmetry.space_group_name_H-M   'P 1'
#
loop_
_entity.id
_entity.type
_entity.pdbx_description
1 polymer ?
#
loop_
_entity_poly.entity_id
_entity_poly.type
_entity_poly.pdbx_seq_one_letter_code
_entity_poly.pdbx_strand_id
1 'polypeptide(L)'
;MLVLAGAGSGKTRVLVHRIAWLLSVENNSPYSIMAVTFTNKAAAEMRHRIGQLMGTSQGGMWVGTFHGLAHRLLRAHHMDANLPQDSRFSTAKIRCVCLNA
;
A
#
# COMPACT_ATOMS: atom_id res chain seq x y z
N MET A 1 -8.31 -9.94 11.04
CA MET A 1 -7.68 -11.27 10.87
C MET A 1 -6.18 -11.12 11.08
N LEU A 2 -5.61 -11.83 12.06
CA LEU A 2 -4.16 -11.89 12.28
C LEU A 2 -3.66 -13.24 11.73
N VAL A 3 -2.67 -13.21 10.83
CA VAL A 3 -2.05 -14.44 10.29
C VAL A 3 -0.65 -14.56 10.87
N LEU A 4 -0.51 -15.38 11.90
CA LEU A 4 0.78 -15.82 12.44
C LEU A 4 1.24 -17.04 11.63
N ALA A 5 2.38 -16.94 10.94
CA ALA A 5 2.91 -18.11 10.25
C ALA A 5 4.45 -18.07 10.17
N GLY A 6 5.07 -19.24 10.24
CA GLY A 6 6.54 -19.42 10.19
C GLY A 6 7.17 -19.06 8.84
N ALA A 7 8.49 -19.07 8.75
CA ALA A 7 9.20 -18.88 7.47
C ALA A 7 8.73 -19.93 6.44
N GLY A 8 8.61 -19.54 5.17
CA GLY A 8 8.21 -20.46 4.09
C GLY A 8 6.73 -20.87 4.04
N SER A 9 5.90 -20.49 5.01
CA SER A 9 4.49 -20.89 5.11
C SER A 9 3.53 -20.30 4.05
N GLY A 10 4.05 -19.62 3.03
CA GLY A 10 3.23 -19.04 1.97
C GLY A 10 2.39 -17.81 2.36
N LYS A 11 2.71 -17.08 3.45
CA LYS A 11 1.99 -15.86 3.88
C LYS A 11 1.69 -14.90 2.72
N THR A 12 2.71 -14.62 1.91
CA THR A 12 2.59 -13.73 0.76
C THR A 12 1.59 -14.25 -0.27
N ARG A 13 1.59 -15.56 -0.52
CA ARG A 13 0.64 -16.21 -1.44
C ARG A 13 -0.80 -16.06 -0.92
N VAL A 14 -1.02 -16.31 0.37
CA VAL A 14 -2.34 -16.18 1.00
C VAL A 14 -2.84 -14.73 0.91
N LEU A 15 -1.99 -13.75 1.21
CA LEU A 15 -2.36 -12.33 1.12
C LEU A 15 -2.71 -11.90 -0.31
N VAL A 16 -1.90 -12.29 -1.29
CA VAL A 16 -2.14 -11.99 -2.71
C VAL A 16 -3.46 -12.58 -3.19
N HIS A 17 -3.73 -13.87 -2.89
CA HIS A 17 -4.99 -14.51 -3.26
C HIS A 17 -6.18 -13.87 -2.56
N ARG A 18 -6.05 -13.49 -1.29
CA ARG A 18 -7.11 -12.80 -0.56
C ARG A 18 -7.45 -11.47 -1.22
N ILE A 19 -6.45 -10.67 -1.59
CA ILE A 19 -6.67 -9.40 -2.30
C ILE A 19 -7.36 -9.65 -3.65
N ALA A 20 -6.86 -10.60 -4.44
CA ALA A 20 -7.48 -10.93 -5.73
C ALA A 20 -8.95 -11.34 -5.57
N TRP A 21 -9.27 -12.15 -4.56
CA TRP A 21 -10.64 -12.58 -4.26
C TRP A 21 -11.54 -11.42 -3.82
N LEU A 22 -11.05 -10.49 -3.00
CA LEU A 22 -11.80 -9.27 -2.64
C LEU A 22 -12.14 -8.43 -3.87
N LEU A 23 -11.23 -8.39 -4.86
CA LEU A 23 -11.43 -7.62 -6.09
C LEU A 23 -12.36 -8.35 -7.08
N SER A 24 -12.23 -9.67 -7.23
CA SER A 24 -12.94 -10.43 -8.26
C SER A 24 -14.29 -10.98 -7.81
N VAL A 25 -14.39 -11.43 -6.55
CA VAL A 25 -15.59 -12.11 -6.03
C VAL A 25 -16.46 -11.13 -5.25
N GLU A 26 -15.87 -10.35 -4.35
CA GLU A 26 -16.62 -9.31 -3.62
C GLU A 26 -16.81 -8.03 -4.43
N ASN A 27 -16.20 -7.92 -5.61
CA ASN A 27 -16.29 -6.77 -6.50
C ASN A 27 -15.89 -5.44 -5.82
N ASN A 28 -14.96 -5.51 -4.86
CA ASN A 28 -14.45 -4.31 -4.19
C ASN A 28 -13.63 -3.45 -5.15
N SER A 29 -13.73 -2.14 -5.00
CA SER A 29 -12.91 -1.21 -5.77
C SER A 29 -11.41 -1.38 -5.44
N PRO A 30 -10.50 -1.41 -6.43
CA PRO A 30 -9.05 -1.44 -6.18
C PRO A 30 -8.56 -0.30 -5.28
N TYR A 31 -9.27 0.84 -5.27
CA TYR A 31 -8.95 2.00 -4.44
C TYR A 31 -9.26 1.79 -2.95
N SER A 32 -10.10 0.83 -2.57
CA SER A 32 -10.44 0.56 -1.17
C SER A 32 -9.45 -0.39 -0.48
N ILE A 33 -8.52 -1.00 -1.23
CA ILE A 33 -7.52 -1.93 -0.69
C ILE A 33 -6.17 -1.22 -0.49
N MET A 34 -5.69 -1.25 0.77
CA MET A 34 -4.35 -0.83 1.14
C MET A 34 -3.50 -2.03 1.59
N ALA A 35 -2.38 -2.25 0.92
CA ALA A 35 -1.43 -3.31 1.24
C ALA A 35 -0.03 -2.71 1.49
N VAL A 36 0.45 -2.83 2.72
CA VAL A 36 1.72 -2.24 3.17
C VAL A 36 2.78 -3.31 3.33
N THR A 37 3.99 -3.07 2.80
CA THR A 37 5.15 -3.94 2.97
C THR A 37 6.36 -3.16 3.50
N PHE A 38 7.34 -3.86 4.07
CA PHE A 38 8.55 -3.20 4.58
C PHE A 38 9.54 -2.79 3.49
N THR A 39 9.55 -3.48 2.35
CA THR A 39 10.50 -3.21 1.26
C THR A 39 9.78 -2.88 -0.05
N ASN A 40 10.42 -2.06 -0.88
CA ASN A 40 9.94 -1.73 -2.22
C ASN A 40 9.88 -2.98 -3.11
N LYS A 41 10.84 -3.90 -2.96
CA LYS A 41 10.87 -5.17 -3.70
C LYS A 41 9.64 -6.02 -3.37
N ALA A 42 9.29 -6.16 -2.09
CA ALA A 42 8.09 -6.91 -1.69
C ALA A 42 6.81 -6.25 -2.19
N ALA A 43 6.71 -4.91 -2.15
CA ALA A 43 5.57 -4.19 -2.72
C ALA A 43 5.44 -4.45 -4.24
N ALA A 44 6.54 -4.35 -4.97
CA ALA A 44 6.57 -4.59 -6.42
C ALA A 44 6.19 -6.03 -6.76
N GLU A 45 6.74 -7.01 -6.04
CA GLU A 45 6.42 -8.42 -6.19
C GLU A 45 4.93 -8.69 -5.90
N MET A 46 4.38 -8.10 -4.83
CA MET A 46 2.96 -8.25 -4.48
C MET A 46 2.06 -7.67 -5.58
N ARG A 47 2.35 -6.46 -6.09
CA ARG A 47 1.61 -5.86 -7.22
C ARG A 47 1.66 -6.75 -8.46
N HIS A 48 2.85 -7.25 -8.79
CA HIS A 48 3.04 -8.14 -9.93
C HIS A 48 2.19 -9.41 -9.79
N ARG A 49 2.27 -10.10 -8.63
CA ARG A 49 1.49 -11.32 -8.39
C ARG A 49 -0.03 -11.09 -8.43
N ILE A 50 -0.51 -9.96 -7.90
CA ILE A 50 -1.95 -9.61 -8.00
C ILE A 50 -2.34 -9.36 -9.46
N GLY A 51 -1.53 -8.60 -10.21
CA GLY A 51 -1.79 -8.35 -11.63
C GLY A 51 -1.83 -9.63 -12.47
N GLN A 52 -0.94 -10.59 -12.18
CA GLN A 52 -0.95 -11.91 -12.82
C GLN A 52 -2.25 -12.68 -12.53
N LEU A 53 -2.76 -12.65 -11.30
CA LEU A 53 -4.02 -13.31 -10.96
C LEU A 53 -5.26 -12.64 -11.58
N MET A 54 -5.22 -11.33 -11.76
CA MET A 54 -6.35 -10.55 -12.29
C MET A 54 -6.34 -10.42 -13.81
N GLY A 55 -5.27 -10.85 -14.50
CA GLY A 55 -5.10 -10.67 -15.94
C GLY A 55 -4.99 -9.21 -16.40
N THR A 56 -4.86 -8.26 -15.48
CA THR A 56 -4.84 -6.81 -15.75
C THR A 56 -3.91 -6.09 -14.78
N SER A 57 -3.36 -4.95 -15.20
CA SER A 57 -2.68 -4.05 -14.27
C SER A 57 -3.73 -3.30 -13.43
N GLN A 58 -3.89 -3.67 -12.16
CA GLN A 58 -4.76 -2.96 -11.22
C GLN A 58 -4.13 -1.61 -10.83
N GLY A 59 -4.23 -0.65 -11.75
CA GLY A 59 -3.92 0.75 -11.49
C GLY A 59 -4.78 1.29 -10.36
N GLY A 60 -4.23 2.19 -9.55
CA GLY A 60 -4.98 2.85 -8.47
C GLY A 60 -4.92 2.19 -7.10
N MET A 61 -4.54 0.91 -7.00
CA MET A 61 -4.45 0.22 -5.70
C MET A 61 -3.34 0.78 -4.80
N TRP A 62 -3.60 0.84 -3.48
CA TRP A 62 -2.66 1.34 -2.48
C TRP A 62 -1.71 0.24 -1.98
N VAL A 63 -0.89 -0.30 -2.89
CA VAL A 63 0.19 -1.22 -2.51
C VAL A 63 1.50 -0.47 -2.44
N GLY A 64 2.26 -0.58 -1.36
CA GLY A 64 3.53 0.14 -1.22
C GLY A 64 4.22 -0.07 0.12
N THR A 65 5.29 0.67 0.35
CA THR A 65 5.91 0.75 1.68
C THR A 65 5.20 1.79 2.53
N PHE A 66 5.35 1.69 3.86
CA PHE A 66 4.85 2.71 4.80
C PHE A 66 5.21 4.12 4.34
N HIS A 67 6.49 4.32 4.03
CA HIS A 67 7.01 5.60 3.56
C HIS A 67 6.39 6.06 2.24
N GLY A 68 6.31 5.18 1.24
CA GLY A 68 5.74 5.55 -0.07
C GLY A 68 4.25 5.87 0.00
N LEU A 69 3.50 5.13 0.82
CA LEU A 69 2.07 5.34 0.99
C LEU A 69 1.78 6.58 1.84
N ALA A 70 2.52 6.81 2.93
CA ALA A 70 2.41 8.03 3.72
C ALA A 70 2.70 9.27 2.88
N HIS A 71 3.75 9.23 2.06
CA HIS A 71 4.07 10.31 1.13
C HIS A 71 2.92 10.56 0.13
N ARG A 72 2.32 9.51 -0.43
CA ARG A 72 1.18 9.64 -1.35
C ARG A 72 -0.05 10.22 -0.64
N LEU A 73 -0.33 9.82 0.59
CA LEU A 73 -1.43 10.33 1.40
C LEU A 73 -1.24 11.83 1.71
N LEU A 74 -0.06 12.22 2.18
CA LEU A 74 0.25 13.62 2.50
C LEU A 74 0.16 14.54 1.29
N ARG A 75 0.53 14.06 0.09
CA ARG A 75 0.34 14.83 -1.14
C ARG A 75 -1.13 14.99 -1.53
N ALA A 76 -1.96 13.98 -1.29
CA ALA A 76 -3.39 14.04 -1.57
C ALA A 76 -4.14 14.95 -0.59
N HIS A 77 -3.70 15.00 0.68
CA HIS A 77 -4.35 15.73 1.78
C HIS A 77 -3.46 16.85 2.33
N HIS A 78 -2.67 17.50 1.47
CA HIS A 78 -1.70 18.49 1.92
C HIS A 78 -2.39 19.68 2.61
N MET A 79 -3.59 20.08 2.19
CA MET A 79 -4.34 21.18 2.84
C MET A 79 -4.73 20.83 4.27
N ASP A 80 -5.26 19.62 4.48
CA ASP A 80 -5.69 19.12 5.80
C ASP A 80 -4.49 19.01 6.76
N ALA A 81 -3.32 18.67 6.22
CA ALA A 81 -2.06 18.60 6.95
C ALA A 81 -1.36 19.96 7.10
N ASN A 82 -1.93 21.05 6.58
CA ASN A 82 -1.34 22.39 6.52
C ASN A 82 0.06 22.41 5.87
N LEU A 83 0.19 21.70 4.75
CA LEU A 83 1.42 21.52 3.99
C LEU A 83 1.35 22.24 2.62
N PRO A 84 2.46 22.85 2.15
CA PRO A 84 2.55 23.40 0.79
C PRO A 84 2.37 22.33 -0.29
N GLN A 85 1.81 22.67 -1.45
CA GLN A 85 1.60 21.68 -2.54
C GLN A 85 2.89 21.10 -3.14
N ASP A 86 3.96 21.90 -3.18
CA ASP A 86 5.26 21.52 -3.79
C ASP A 86 6.32 21.14 -2.75
N SER A 87 5.91 20.75 -1.55
CA SER A 87 6.87 20.21 -0.58
C SER A 87 7.46 18.90 -1.10
N ARG A 88 8.72 18.98 -1.55
CA ARG A 88 9.58 17.81 -1.80
C ARG A 88 9.84 17.11 -0.47
N PHE A 89 8.90 16.27 -0.05
CA PHE A 89 9.06 15.45 1.14
C PHE A 89 10.05 14.33 0.86
N SER A 90 11.33 14.61 1.15
CA SER A 90 12.25 13.53 1.51
C SER A 90 11.65 12.80 2.71
N THR A 91 11.61 11.47 2.65
CA THR A 91 11.12 10.59 3.72
C THR A 91 11.72 10.93 5.10
N ALA A 92 12.93 11.50 5.13
CA ALA A 92 13.59 11.97 6.34
C ALA A 92 12.86 13.14 7.05
N LYS A 93 12.00 13.88 6.34
CA LYS A 93 11.29 15.07 6.83
C LYS A 93 9.88 14.77 7.38
N ILE A 94 9.38 13.54 7.19
CA ILE A 94 8.09 13.08 7.76
C ILE A 94 8.13 13.06 9.30
N ARG A 95 9.32 13.11 9.90
CA ARG A 95 9.51 13.16 11.36
C ARG A 95 8.89 14.41 12.03
N CYS A 96 8.51 15.44 11.27
CA CYS A 96 8.03 16.70 11.85
C CYS A 96 6.51 16.88 11.87
N VAL A 97 5.71 16.00 11.23
CA VAL A 97 4.24 16.17 11.16
C VAL A 97 3.52 15.48 12.33
N CYS A 98 4.18 14.59 13.07
CA CYS A 98 3.55 13.85 14.18
C CYS A 98 3.78 14.44 15.59
N LEU A 99 4.41 15.60 15.73
CA LEU A 99 4.68 16.23 17.03
C LEU A 99 4.08 17.62 17.06
N ASN A 100 2.76 17.67 17.19
CA ASN A 100 1.99 18.73 17.86
C ASN A 100 0.51 18.31 17.81
N ALA A 101 0.20 17.29 18.61
CA ALA A 101 -1.12 17.06 19.18
C ALA A 101 -0.94 17.03 20.70
#